data_AF-A0A945CUM7-F1
#
_entry.id   AF-A0A945CUM7-F1
#
_cell.length_a   1.000
_cell.length_b   1.000
_cell.length_c   1.000
_cell.angle_alpha   90.00
_cell.angle_beta   90.00
_cell.angle_gamma   90.00
#
_symmetry.space_group_name_H-M   'P 1'
#
loop_
_entity.id
_entity.type
_entity.pdbx_description
1 polymer ?
#
loop_
_entity_poly.entity_id
_entity_poly.type
_entity_poly.pdbx_seq_one_letter_code
_entity_poly.pdbx_strand_id
1 'polypeptide(L)'
;YPVVKELEPGWEKDPERHAEIQRIYDEVVVCGDVPMNMAIAGLVAHAHILTGEEKYRKWVLEYVDAWMERTQRNGGIIPDNIGLSGEVGEKRDGQWWGGFFGWTGRYSVWMIFHALITATESAYLLSRDRKYLEFYRSQVDILLDRSVVRDGNLLVPYKVGPQGWFDYRPLDPYILSHLWNASMEPQDWERIERVRAGSANGPHAYAYAESPDPPAPGSEEWRPDGPFDWNYVRDDLQGNKFVENEAAHLNFLDGKNPDWPDEIMDATFRQVQQNIERLSGESFEHEWRSQTMQVQNPILTAGLCQMTMGAPFPCFNGGLVCARVRYFDPDQKRPGLPPDVAALVEELEGERTVLQLVNTSGFESRRVVVQGGAYREHEFTEVKWGDEQQRVDGGWFAVELSPAASARLEIGTRCTVREPTYAFPWD
;
A
#
# COMPACT_ATOMS: atom_id res chain seq x y z
N TYR A 1 15.65 8.93 -24.46
CA TYR A 1 16.38 7.72 -24.86
C TYR A 1 17.75 7.79 -24.19
N PRO A 2 18.49 6.70 -23.88
CA PRO A 2 19.49 6.75 -22.83
C PRO A 2 20.60 7.74 -23.19
N VAL A 3 20.97 8.58 -22.22
CA VAL A 3 22.03 9.59 -22.37
C VAL A 3 23.37 8.89 -22.61
N VAL A 4 23.55 7.74 -21.96
CA VAL A 4 24.67 6.81 -22.16
C VAL A 4 24.15 5.59 -22.92
N LYS A 5 24.56 5.42 -24.18
CA LYS A 5 24.05 4.33 -25.04
C LYS A 5 24.67 2.97 -24.72
N GLU A 6 25.95 2.97 -24.39
CA GLU A 6 26.72 1.79 -24.02
C GLU A 6 27.49 2.12 -22.75
N LEU A 7 27.29 1.28 -21.73
CA LEU A 7 28.01 1.33 -20.48
C LEU A 7 28.77 0.02 -20.33
N GLU A 8 30.08 0.12 -20.46
CA GLU A 8 30.99 -1.01 -20.54
C GLU A 8 31.15 -1.72 -19.18
N PRO A 9 31.28 -3.06 -19.13
CA PRO A 9 31.52 -3.76 -17.88
C PRO A 9 32.81 -3.27 -17.19
N GLY A 10 32.75 -3.00 -15.89
CA GLY A 10 33.89 -2.50 -15.13
C GLY A 10 34.11 -0.98 -15.21
N TRP A 11 33.21 -0.23 -15.85
CA TRP A 11 33.24 1.25 -15.88
C TRP A 11 33.40 1.86 -14.49
N GLU A 12 32.85 1.21 -13.46
CA GLU A 12 32.89 1.67 -12.08
C GLU A 12 34.29 1.62 -11.45
N LYS A 13 35.22 0.85 -12.05
CA LYS A 13 36.60 0.70 -11.58
C LYS A 13 37.54 1.72 -12.21
N ASP A 14 37.15 2.34 -13.32
CA ASP A 14 37.87 3.45 -13.92
C ASP A 14 37.41 4.75 -13.25
N PRO A 15 38.29 5.46 -12.51
CA PRO A 15 37.90 6.68 -11.79
C PRO A 15 37.38 7.80 -12.70
N GLU A 16 37.91 7.94 -13.92
CA GLU A 16 37.48 8.99 -14.84
C GLU A 16 36.09 8.70 -15.39
N ARG A 17 35.89 7.44 -15.81
CA ARG A 17 34.60 6.99 -16.32
C ARG A 17 33.54 7.01 -15.23
N HIS A 18 33.87 6.55 -14.02
CA HIS A 18 32.99 6.65 -12.88
C HIS A 18 32.55 8.10 -12.62
N ALA A 19 33.49 9.05 -12.64
CA ALA A 19 33.18 10.47 -12.45
C ALA A 19 32.35 11.07 -13.60
N GLU A 20 32.51 10.61 -14.83
CA GLU A 20 31.66 10.99 -15.97
C GLU A 20 30.23 10.50 -15.78
N ILE A 21 30.04 9.21 -15.50
CA ILE A 21 28.71 8.60 -15.32
C ILE A 21 28.01 9.18 -14.10
N GLN A 22 28.71 9.38 -12.99
CA GLN A 22 28.15 10.03 -11.81
C GLN A 22 27.63 11.43 -12.14
N ARG A 23 28.39 12.24 -12.89
CA ARG A 23 27.96 13.59 -13.29
C ARG A 23 26.70 13.58 -14.14
N ILE A 24 26.63 12.66 -15.11
CA ILE A 24 25.43 12.48 -15.95
C ILE A 24 24.24 12.04 -15.09
N TYR A 25 24.46 11.11 -14.17
CA TYR A 25 23.44 10.65 -13.24
C TYR A 25 22.94 11.80 -12.36
N ASP A 26 23.85 12.60 -11.80
CA ASP A 26 23.50 13.74 -10.96
C ASP A 26 22.66 14.76 -11.74
N GLU A 27 23.07 15.10 -12.95
CA GLU A 27 22.38 16.08 -13.80
C GLU A 27 20.99 15.61 -14.25
N VAL A 28 20.86 14.35 -14.65
CA VAL A 28 19.64 13.80 -15.25
C VAL A 28 18.65 13.28 -14.21
N VAL A 29 19.16 12.66 -13.15
CA VAL A 29 18.38 11.86 -12.20
C VAL A 29 18.26 12.53 -10.84
N VAL A 30 19.35 13.10 -10.31
CA VAL A 30 19.37 13.68 -8.95
C VAL A 30 18.85 15.11 -8.92
N CYS A 31 19.20 15.93 -9.93
CA CYS A 31 18.83 17.33 -10.02
C CYS A 31 17.40 17.55 -10.56
N GLY A 32 16.40 17.07 -9.83
CA GLY A 32 15.00 17.22 -10.23
C GLY A 32 14.01 16.60 -9.25
N ASP A 33 12.78 16.45 -9.73
CA ASP A 33 11.68 15.78 -9.03
C ASP A 33 11.23 14.55 -9.84
N VAL A 34 10.91 13.47 -9.13
CA VAL A 34 10.50 12.16 -9.66
C VAL A 34 9.32 11.65 -8.82
N PRO A 35 8.42 10.79 -9.35
CA PRO A 35 7.21 10.36 -8.65
C PRO A 35 7.47 9.82 -7.24
N MET A 36 8.57 9.10 -7.05
CA MET A 36 8.98 8.54 -5.75
C MET A 36 9.15 9.59 -4.66
N ASN A 37 9.51 10.83 -5.01
CA ASN A 37 9.64 11.91 -4.04
C ASN A 37 8.30 12.25 -3.39
N MET A 38 7.16 11.99 -4.05
CA MET A 38 5.82 12.18 -3.48
C MET A 38 5.61 11.39 -2.17
N ALA A 39 6.34 10.30 -1.94
CA ALA A 39 6.26 9.51 -0.71
C ALA A 39 6.59 10.33 0.55
N ILE A 40 7.32 11.45 0.44
CA ILE A 40 7.57 12.36 1.55
C ILE A 40 6.28 12.96 2.15
N ALA A 41 5.19 12.98 1.38
CA ALA A 41 3.90 13.49 1.83
C ALA A 41 3.42 12.79 3.12
N GLY A 42 3.68 11.49 3.29
CA GLY A 42 3.29 10.76 4.49
C GLY A 42 3.98 11.29 5.75
N LEU A 43 5.29 11.57 5.68
CA LEU A 43 6.04 12.16 6.79
C LEU A 43 5.49 13.54 7.18
N VAL A 44 5.21 14.38 6.18
CA VAL A 44 4.72 15.75 6.42
C VAL A 44 3.27 15.74 6.91
N ALA A 45 2.45 14.79 6.44
CA ALA A 45 1.10 14.58 6.96
C ALA A 45 1.13 14.18 8.44
N HIS A 46 2.02 13.27 8.84
CA HIS A 46 2.23 12.95 10.25
C HIS A 46 2.65 14.16 11.09
N ALA A 47 3.54 15.01 10.55
CA ALA A 47 3.93 16.25 11.22
C ALA A 47 2.72 17.19 11.46
N HIS A 48 1.78 17.28 10.51
CA HIS A 48 0.53 18.02 10.70
C HIS A 48 -0.33 17.39 11.80
N ILE A 49 -0.58 16.08 11.75
CA ILE A 49 -1.47 15.39 12.71
C ILE A 49 -0.90 15.47 14.14
N LEU A 50 0.43 15.40 14.30
CA LEU A 50 1.10 15.49 15.59
C LEU A 50 1.11 16.90 16.19
N THR A 51 1.32 17.92 15.35
CA THR A 51 1.55 19.30 15.84
C THR A 51 0.33 20.21 15.71
N GLY A 52 -0.62 19.88 14.83
CA GLY A 52 -1.71 20.76 14.43
C GLY A 52 -1.26 21.97 13.59
N GLU A 53 0.02 22.08 13.23
CA GLU A 53 0.51 23.24 12.48
C GLU A 53 0.07 23.19 11.01
N GLU A 54 -0.63 24.24 10.59
CA GLU A 54 -1.24 24.35 9.26
C GLU A 54 -0.21 24.37 8.11
N LYS A 55 1.02 24.83 8.37
CA LYS A 55 2.10 24.88 7.36
C LYS A 55 2.38 23.50 6.74
N TYR A 56 2.23 22.42 7.51
CA TYR A 56 2.46 21.06 7.05
C TYR A 56 1.34 20.56 6.14
N ARG A 57 0.07 20.80 6.51
CA ARG A 57 -1.08 20.51 5.64
C ARG A 57 -0.95 21.25 4.32
N LYS A 58 -0.73 22.57 4.40
CA LYS A 58 -0.57 23.41 3.21
C LYS A 58 0.52 22.88 2.29
N TRP A 59 1.68 22.52 2.84
CA TRP A 59 2.79 21.96 2.07
C TRP A 59 2.40 20.67 1.34
N VAL A 60 1.73 19.72 2.02
CA VAL A 60 1.29 18.46 1.40
C VAL A 60 0.35 18.73 0.24
N LEU A 61 -0.68 19.57 0.44
CA LEU A 61 -1.67 19.86 -0.58
C LEU A 61 -1.06 20.58 -1.78
N GLU A 62 -0.22 21.61 -1.55
CA GLU A 62 0.48 22.33 -2.62
C GLU A 62 1.42 21.42 -3.42
N TYR A 63 2.11 20.50 -2.74
CA TYR A 63 3.04 19.59 -3.41
C TYR A 63 2.30 18.57 -4.28
N VAL A 64 1.23 17.95 -3.78
CA VAL A 64 0.42 17.00 -4.57
C VAL A 64 -0.33 17.70 -5.70
N ASP A 65 -0.85 18.91 -5.47
CA ASP A 65 -1.51 19.71 -6.51
C ASP A 65 -0.53 20.06 -7.65
N ALA A 66 0.74 20.37 -7.33
CA ALA A 66 1.76 20.61 -8.36
C ALA A 66 2.04 19.36 -9.21
N TRP A 67 1.99 18.17 -8.61
CA TRP A 67 2.09 16.90 -9.34
C TRP A 67 0.88 16.63 -10.23
N MET A 68 -0.32 16.96 -9.78
CA MET A 68 -1.54 16.90 -10.60
C MET A 68 -1.43 17.85 -11.81
N GLU A 69 -0.97 19.09 -11.62
CA GLU A 69 -0.77 20.05 -12.71
C GLU A 69 0.27 19.55 -13.72
N ARG A 70 1.42 19.06 -13.25
CA ARG A 70 2.47 18.48 -14.12
C ARG A 70 1.94 17.28 -14.91
N THR A 71 1.14 16.44 -14.26
CA THR A 71 0.50 15.29 -14.91
C THR A 71 -0.49 15.74 -16.00
N GLN A 72 -1.29 16.77 -15.73
CA GLN A 72 -2.19 17.35 -16.73
C GLN A 72 -1.42 17.95 -17.92
N ARG A 73 -0.35 18.71 -17.67
CA ARG A 73 0.54 19.24 -18.72
C ARG A 73 1.23 18.14 -19.53
N ASN A 74 1.40 16.96 -18.95
CA ASN A 74 1.98 15.78 -19.60
C ASN A 74 0.91 14.83 -20.21
N GLY A 75 -0.24 15.35 -20.61
CA GLY A 75 -1.27 14.56 -21.29
C GLY A 75 -1.97 13.54 -20.38
N GLY A 76 -1.99 13.79 -19.08
CA GLY A 76 -2.64 12.96 -18.07
C GLY A 76 -1.77 11.86 -17.46
N ILE A 77 -0.56 11.63 -17.97
CA ILE A 77 0.37 10.62 -17.43
C ILE A 77 1.35 11.28 -16.46
N ILE A 78 1.53 10.71 -15.28
CA ILE A 78 2.52 11.24 -14.33
C ILE A 78 3.93 11.22 -14.94
N PRO A 79 4.60 12.38 -15.11
CA PRO A 79 5.97 12.41 -15.64
C PRO A 79 6.95 11.86 -14.62
N ASP A 80 8.08 11.30 -15.06
CA ASP A 80 9.15 10.85 -14.17
C ASP A 80 10.44 11.67 -14.24
N ASN A 81 10.46 12.73 -15.04
CA ASN A 81 11.57 13.67 -15.12
C ASN A 81 11.02 15.10 -15.06
N ILE A 82 11.30 15.81 -13.97
CA ILE A 82 10.94 17.22 -13.81
C ILE A 82 12.19 17.94 -13.31
N GLY A 83 12.59 19.03 -13.97
CA GLY A 83 13.75 19.80 -13.49
C GLY A 83 13.40 20.79 -12.39
N LEU A 84 14.41 21.48 -11.85
CA LEU A 84 14.25 22.44 -10.75
C LEU A 84 13.38 23.64 -11.12
N SER A 85 13.18 23.92 -12.41
CA SER A 85 12.24 24.95 -12.87
C SER A 85 10.77 24.53 -12.80
N GLY A 86 10.49 23.23 -12.59
CA GLY A 86 9.15 22.66 -12.66
C GLY A 86 8.73 22.22 -14.07
N GLU A 87 9.61 22.36 -15.05
CA GLU A 87 9.40 21.91 -16.43
C GLU A 87 9.56 20.39 -16.57
N VAL A 88 8.59 19.77 -17.25
CA VAL A 88 8.57 18.33 -17.52
C VAL A 88 9.60 17.99 -18.59
N GLY A 89 10.47 17.02 -18.31
CA GLY A 89 11.54 16.58 -19.19
C GLY A 89 12.72 17.54 -19.31
N GLU A 90 12.83 18.54 -18.43
CA GLU A 90 13.89 19.57 -18.48
C GLU A 90 15.30 18.95 -18.55
N LYS A 91 15.53 17.86 -17.80
CA LYS A 91 16.84 17.19 -17.73
C LYS A 91 17.03 16.14 -18.81
N ARG A 92 16.10 16.05 -19.77
CA ARG A 92 16.07 15.04 -20.82
C ARG A 92 15.53 15.59 -22.15
N ASP A 93 15.83 16.85 -22.47
CA ASP A 93 15.45 17.50 -23.73
C ASP A 93 13.94 17.38 -24.06
N GLY A 94 13.10 17.58 -23.05
CA GLY A 94 11.63 17.49 -23.16
C GLY A 94 11.07 16.08 -23.04
N GLN A 95 11.92 15.06 -22.83
CA GLN A 95 11.45 13.70 -22.57
C GLN A 95 10.96 13.57 -21.12
N TRP A 96 9.65 13.36 -20.95
CA TRP A 96 8.98 13.24 -19.65
C TRP A 96 9.26 11.95 -18.88
N TRP A 97 9.89 10.96 -19.50
CA TRP A 97 10.21 9.65 -18.93
C TRP A 97 11.72 9.37 -18.86
N GLY A 98 12.15 8.42 -18.03
CA GLY A 98 13.54 8.01 -17.84
C GLY A 98 14.25 8.59 -16.61
N GLY A 99 13.52 9.01 -15.58
CA GLY A 99 14.05 9.35 -14.26
C GLY A 99 14.28 8.13 -13.36
N PHE A 100 14.73 8.38 -12.12
CA PHE A 100 15.01 7.33 -11.13
C PHE A 100 13.77 6.45 -10.95
N PHE A 101 13.88 5.11 -10.96
CA PHE A 101 12.76 4.16 -10.77
C PHE A 101 11.44 4.41 -11.54
N GLY A 102 11.41 5.33 -12.51
CA GLY A 102 10.21 5.73 -13.24
C GLY A 102 9.83 4.73 -14.34
N TRP A 103 9.28 5.24 -15.44
CA TRP A 103 8.76 4.48 -16.60
C TRP A 103 9.82 3.69 -17.38
N THR A 104 11.11 3.77 -17.04
CA THR A 104 12.15 2.87 -17.57
C THR A 104 12.82 2.02 -16.49
N GLY A 105 12.51 2.27 -15.22
CA GLY A 105 13.16 1.62 -14.08
C GLY A 105 12.73 0.16 -13.93
N ARG A 106 13.55 -0.64 -13.24
CA ARG A 106 13.26 -2.06 -12.95
C ARG A 106 11.89 -2.26 -12.27
N TYR A 107 11.58 -1.42 -11.28
CA TYR A 107 10.36 -1.50 -10.49
C TYR A 107 9.22 -0.64 -11.03
N SER A 108 9.51 0.43 -11.77
CA SER A 108 8.55 1.27 -12.50
C SER A 108 7.19 1.50 -11.80
N VAL A 109 6.09 0.97 -12.35
CA VAL A 109 4.72 1.08 -11.82
C VAL A 109 4.65 0.88 -10.31
N TRP A 110 5.34 -0.11 -9.73
CA TRP A 110 5.40 -0.30 -8.27
C TRP A 110 5.85 0.93 -7.50
N MET A 111 7.00 1.49 -7.89
CA MET A 111 7.59 2.64 -7.18
C MET A 111 6.79 3.91 -7.43
N ILE A 112 6.29 4.09 -8.65
CA ILE A 112 5.40 5.20 -9.00
C ILE A 112 4.13 5.13 -8.15
N PHE A 113 3.47 3.97 -8.10
CA PHE A 113 2.20 3.82 -7.40
C PHE A 113 2.35 3.81 -5.89
N HIS A 114 3.41 3.26 -5.30
CA HIS A 114 3.63 3.35 -3.85
C HIS A 114 3.73 4.82 -3.38
N ALA A 115 4.42 5.66 -4.15
CA ALA A 115 4.52 7.07 -3.85
C ALA A 115 3.22 7.84 -4.15
N LEU A 116 2.52 7.47 -5.23
CA LEU A 116 1.21 8.03 -5.57
C LEU A 116 0.15 7.70 -4.50
N ILE A 117 0.08 6.45 -4.04
CA ILE A 117 -0.78 5.98 -2.94
C ILE A 117 -0.50 6.85 -1.72
N THR A 118 0.75 6.86 -1.25
CA THR A 118 1.17 7.63 -0.08
C THR A 118 0.74 9.09 -0.16
N ALA A 119 0.96 9.73 -1.31
CA ALA A 119 0.67 11.14 -1.50
C ALA A 119 -0.82 11.46 -1.61
N THR A 120 -1.57 10.67 -2.39
CA THR A 120 -3.01 10.87 -2.58
C THR A 120 -3.80 10.52 -1.32
N GLU A 121 -3.45 9.45 -0.61
CA GLU A 121 -4.04 9.12 0.69
C GLU A 121 -3.73 10.19 1.73
N SER A 122 -2.49 10.70 1.78
CA SER A 122 -2.12 11.80 2.68
C SER A 122 -2.91 13.07 2.38
N ALA A 123 -2.97 13.48 1.11
CA ALA A 123 -3.70 14.68 0.71
C ALA A 123 -5.21 14.52 0.93
N TYR A 124 -5.77 13.35 0.64
CA TYR A 124 -7.18 13.03 0.89
C TYR A 124 -7.50 13.02 2.39
N LEU A 125 -6.67 12.37 3.22
CA LEU A 125 -6.86 12.34 4.68
C LEU A 125 -6.91 13.76 5.28
N LEU A 126 -6.03 14.65 4.83
CA LEU A 126 -5.97 16.02 5.34
C LEU A 126 -7.10 16.89 4.79
N SER A 127 -7.38 16.84 3.49
CA SER A 127 -8.34 17.75 2.85
C SER A 127 -9.78 17.25 2.89
N ARG A 128 -9.98 15.94 2.79
CA ARG A 128 -11.22 15.23 2.43
C ARG A 128 -11.71 15.55 1.01
N ASP A 129 -10.84 16.11 0.17
CA ASP A 129 -11.14 16.45 -1.22
C ASP A 129 -10.93 15.24 -2.13
N ARG A 130 -11.99 14.85 -2.83
CA ARG A 130 -12.01 13.68 -3.69
C ARG A 130 -11.17 13.83 -4.95
N LYS A 131 -10.74 15.05 -5.30
CA LYS A 131 -9.82 15.28 -6.44
C LYS A 131 -8.53 14.44 -6.33
N TYR A 132 -8.07 14.13 -5.11
CA TYR A 132 -6.88 13.31 -4.90
C TYR A 132 -7.12 11.83 -5.23
N LEU A 133 -8.32 11.32 -4.92
CA LEU A 133 -8.73 9.97 -5.34
C LEU A 133 -9.00 9.92 -6.85
N GLU A 134 -9.55 10.98 -7.44
CA GLU A 134 -9.69 11.10 -8.90
C GLU A 134 -8.34 11.12 -9.61
N PHE A 135 -7.34 11.80 -9.03
CA PHE A 135 -5.97 11.75 -9.54
C PHE A 135 -5.42 10.32 -9.49
N TYR A 136 -5.60 9.61 -8.37
CA TYR A 136 -5.20 8.21 -8.27
C TYR A 136 -5.90 7.34 -9.34
N ARG A 137 -7.22 7.41 -9.44
CA ARG A 137 -8.01 6.70 -10.48
C ARG A 137 -7.50 6.96 -11.88
N SER A 138 -7.21 8.22 -12.22
CA SER A 138 -6.74 8.57 -13.55
C SER A 138 -5.46 7.83 -13.95
N GLN A 139 -4.55 7.58 -13.00
CA GLN A 139 -3.32 6.84 -13.27
C GLN A 139 -3.57 5.33 -13.40
N VAL A 140 -4.47 4.77 -12.58
CA VAL A 140 -4.94 3.39 -12.74
C VAL A 140 -5.60 3.19 -14.11
N ASP A 141 -6.49 4.10 -14.49
CA ASP A 141 -7.25 4.03 -15.74
C ASP A 141 -6.34 4.15 -16.96
N ILE A 142 -5.30 4.99 -16.91
CA ILE A 142 -4.28 5.06 -17.98
C ILE A 142 -3.62 3.71 -18.26
N LEU A 143 -3.33 2.93 -17.21
CA LEU A 143 -2.76 1.59 -17.34
C LEU A 143 -3.79 0.61 -17.89
N LEU A 144 -4.99 0.60 -17.31
CA LEU A 144 -6.08 -0.31 -17.71
C LEU A 144 -6.58 -0.04 -19.14
N ASP A 145 -6.64 1.21 -19.59
CA ASP A 145 -7.04 1.57 -20.96
C ASP A 145 -6.02 1.10 -22.00
N ARG A 146 -4.77 0.87 -21.57
CA ARG A 146 -3.69 0.33 -22.39
C ARG A 146 -3.53 -1.18 -22.21
N SER A 147 -4.41 -1.83 -21.46
CA SER A 147 -4.29 -3.26 -21.20
C SER A 147 -4.36 -4.10 -22.49
N VAL A 148 -3.65 -5.22 -22.49
CA VAL A 148 -3.73 -6.26 -23.52
C VAL A 148 -4.10 -7.58 -22.86
N VAL A 149 -4.84 -8.43 -23.57
CA VAL A 149 -5.10 -9.79 -23.11
C VAL A 149 -4.12 -10.75 -23.79
N ARG A 150 -3.30 -11.46 -23.00
CA ARG A 150 -2.38 -12.49 -23.48
C ARG A 150 -2.45 -13.69 -22.55
N ASP A 151 -2.59 -14.89 -23.13
CA ASP A 151 -2.64 -16.16 -22.38
C ASP A 151 -3.64 -16.15 -21.21
N GLY A 152 -4.82 -15.56 -21.43
CA GLY A 152 -5.87 -15.45 -20.40
C GLY A 152 -5.63 -14.37 -19.34
N ASN A 153 -4.56 -13.57 -19.45
CA ASN A 153 -4.23 -12.52 -18.51
C ASN A 153 -4.42 -11.12 -19.09
N LEU A 154 -4.99 -10.22 -18.29
CA LEU A 154 -5.07 -8.79 -18.51
C LEU A 154 -3.77 -8.15 -18.05
N LEU A 155 -2.98 -7.65 -19.00
CA LEU A 155 -1.65 -7.12 -18.75
C LEU A 155 -1.62 -5.63 -19.10
N VAL A 156 -1.07 -4.81 -18.22
CA VAL A 156 -0.91 -3.35 -18.42
C VAL A 156 0.57 -3.03 -18.66
N PRO A 157 0.90 -1.94 -19.38
CA PRO A 157 2.29 -1.62 -19.65
C PRO A 157 2.99 -1.08 -18.40
N TYR A 158 4.16 -1.61 -18.08
CA TYR A 158 4.94 -1.13 -16.94
C TYR A 158 5.99 -0.11 -17.37
N LYS A 159 6.45 -0.14 -18.62
CA LYS A 159 7.52 0.74 -19.09
C LYS A 159 7.15 1.51 -20.36
N VAL A 160 7.83 2.64 -20.56
CA VAL A 160 7.75 3.45 -21.78
C VAL A 160 9.14 3.73 -22.33
N GLY A 161 9.27 3.67 -23.65
CA GLY A 161 10.52 3.94 -24.37
C GLY A 161 10.24 4.68 -25.68
N PRO A 162 11.26 4.84 -26.55
CA PRO A 162 11.06 5.55 -27.83
C PRO A 162 10.08 4.87 -28.76
N GLN A 163 9.94 3.55 -28.66
CA GLN A 163 8.98 2.76 -29.44
C GLN A 163 7.59 2.72 -28.79
N GLY A 164 7.38 3.44 -27.69
CA GLY A 164 6.13 3.47 -26.94
C GLY A 164 6.15 2.56 -25.72
N TRP A 165 4.98 2.06 -25.35
CA TRP A 165 4.74 1.24 -24.16
C TRP A 165 5.21 -0.20 -24.35
N PHE A 166 5.89 -0.75 -23.36
CA PHE A 166 6.39 -2.13 -23.38
C PHE A 166 6.38 -2.72 -21.96
N ASP A 167 6.86 -3.97 -21.85
CA ASP A 167 6.93 -4.68 -20.57
C ASP A 167 5.56 -4.81 -19.90
N TYR A 168 4.65 -5.50 -20.58
CA TYR A 168 3.26 -5.64 -20.13
C TYR A 168 3.15 -6.78 -19.11
N ARG A 169 2.64 -6.47 -17.92
CA ARG A 169 2.54 -7.37 -16.75
C ARG A 169 1.15 -7.27 -16.09
N PRO A 170 0.73 -8.23 -15.25
CA PRO A 170 -0.51 -8.10 -14.50
C PRO A 170 -0.48 -6.84 -13.64
N LEU A 171 -1.60 -6.11 -13.51
CA LEU A 171 -1.68 -5.00 -12.56
C LEU A 171 -1.77 -5.57 -11.14
N ASP A 172 -0.94 -5.06 -10.22
CA ASP A 172 -0.91 -5.60 -8.88
C ASP A 172 -2.18 -5.24 -8.08
N PRO A 173 -2.89 -6.23 -7.48
CA PRO A 173 -4.07 -5.99 -6.65
C PRO A 173 -3.83 -5.00 -5.49
N TYR A 174 -2.61 -4.90 -4.98
CA TYR A 174 -2.21 -3.94 -3.96
C TYR A 174 -2.53 -2.48 -4.33
N ILE A 175 -2.37 -2.13 -5.60
CA ILE A 175 -2.70 -0.79 -6.09
C ILE A 175 -4.22 -0.55 -5.93
N LEU A 176 -5.02 -1.51 -6.38
CA LEU A 176 -6.47 -1.36 -6.39
C LEU A 176 -7.08 -1.46 -4.99
N SER A 177 -6.48 -2.25 -4.09
CA SER A 177 -6.97 -2.39 -2.72
C SER A 177 -6.85 -1.08 -1.94
N HIS A 178 -5.74 -0.35 -2.07
CA HIS A 178 -5.57 0.98 -1.49
C HIS A 178 -6.61 1.97 -2.03
N LEU A 179 -6.82 2.01 -3.35
CA LEU A 179 -7.79 2.90 -3.97
C LEU A 179 -9.22 2.61 -3.47
N TRP A 180 -9.64 1.34 -3.50
CA TRP A 180 -10.95 0.94 -3.03
C TRP A 180 -11.10 1.15 -1.52
N ASN A 181 -10.08 0.89 -0.71
CA ASN A 181 -10.14 1.11 0.73
C ASN A 181 -10.34 2.59 1.07
N ALA A 182 -9.61 3.49 0.40
CA ALA A 182 -9.72 4.92 0.62
C ALA A 182 -11.07 5.50 0.15
N SER A 183 -11.63 4.98 -0.95
CA SER A 183 -12.85 5.52 -1.56
C SER A 183 -14.15 4.88 -1.06
N MET A 184 -14.09 3.57 -0.80
CA MET A 184 -15.19 2.63 -0.61
C MET A 184 -16.27 2.71 -1.70
N GLU A 185 -15.88 3.08 -2.93
CA GLU A 185 -16.82 3.25 -4.03
C GLU A 185 -16.96 1.98 -4.89
N PRO A 186 -18.18 1.64 -5.35
CA PRO A 186 -18.42 0.47 -6.21
C PRO A 186 -17.56 0.46 -7.48
N GLN A 187 -17.33 1.62 -8.10
CA GLN A 187 -16.51 1.73 -9.31
C GLN A 187 -15.04 1.31 -9.10
N ASP A 188 -14.52 1.44 -7.88
CA ASP A 188 -13.14 1.00 -7.60
C ASP A 188 -13.09 -0.51 -7.32
N TRP A 189 -14.18 -1.07 -6.78
CA TRP A 189 -14.36 -2.52 -6.73
C TRP A 189 -14.48 -3.14 -8.13
N GLU A 190 -15.20 -2.49 -9.05
CA GLU A 190 -15.30 -2.95 -10.45
C GLU A 190 -13.93 -3.03 -11.15
N ARG A 191 -12.94 -2.20 -10.75
CA ARG A 191 -11.57 -2.30 -11.24
C ARG A 191 -10.87 -3.57 -10.71
N ILE A 192 -11.09 -3.91 -9.44
CA ILE A 192 -10.60 -5.17 -8.84
C ILE A 192 -11.20 -6.36 -9.58
N GLU A 193 -12.51 -6.35 -9.82
CA GLU A 193 -13.21 -7.38 -10.61
C GLU A 193 -12.61 -7.54 -12.00
N ARG A 194 -12.35 -6.42 -12.70
CA ARG A 194 -11.74 -6.43 -14.03
C ARG A 194 -10.36 -7.07 -14.03
N VAL A 195 -9.50 -6.75 -13.05
CA VAL A 195 -8.17 -7.37 -12.93
C VAL A 195 -8.28 -8.84 -12.56
N ARG A 196 -9.11 -9.20 -11.58
CA ARG A 196 -9.33 -10.58 -11.15
C ARG A 196 -9.82 -11.48 -12.28
N ALA A 197 -10.78 -11.01 -13.08
CA ALA A 197 -11.30 -11.75 -14.23
C ALA A 197 -10.23 -12.04 -15.30
N GLY A 198 -9.18 -11.21 -15.37
CA GLY A 198 -8.03 -11.37 -16.26
C GLY A 198 -6.77 -11.83 -15.54
N SER A 199 -6.86 -12.63 -14.48
CA SER A 199 -5.69 -13.13 -13.75
C SER A 199 -5.61 -14.66 -13.78
N ALA A 200 -5.65 -15.26 -14.98
CA ALA A 200 -5.71 -16.70 -15.14
C ALA A 200 -4.40 -17.42 -14.73
N ASN A 201 -3.24 -16.79 -14.97
CA ASN A 201 -1.93 -17.41 -14.73
C ASN A 201 -1.02 -16.51 -13.90
N GLY A 202 -0.18 -17.16 -13.08
CA GLY A 202 0.89 -16.50 -12.33
C GLY A 202 2.09 -16.24 -13.24
N PRO A 203 3.23 -15.78 -12.71
CA PRO A 203 3.38 -15.26 -11.36
C PRO A 203 2.90 -13.79 -11.27
N HIS A 204 2.94 -13.18 -10.09
CA HIS A 204 2.64 -11.75 -9.93
C HIS A 204 3.63 -10.87 -10.74
N ALA A 205 3.28 -9.58 -10.89
CA ALA A 205 3.98 -8.61 -11.73
C ALA A 205 5.50 -8.46 -11.47
N TYR A 206 5.98 -8.88 -10.29
CA TYR A 206 7.36 -8.66 -9.82
C TYR A 206 8.13 -9.93 -9.45
N ALA A 207 7.64 -11.12 -9.79
CA ALA A 207 8.35 -12.36 -9.46
C ALA A 207 9.77 -12.45 -10.03
N TYR A 208 10.08 -11.71 -11.11
CA TYR A 208 11.42 -11.65 -11.72
C TYR A 208 12.30 -10.51 -11.17
N ALA A 209 11.77 -9.68 -10.27
CA ALA A 209 12.47 -8.51 -9.73
C ALA A 209 13.35 -8.82 -8.50
N GLU A 210 13.30 -10.05 -7.97
CA GLU A 210 14.05 -10.46 -6.76
C GLU A 210 15.49 -10.93 -7.04
N SER A 211 15.92 -11.02 -8.32
CA SER A 211 17.31 -11.36 -8.64
C SER A 211 18.27 -10.28 -8.12
N PRO A 212 19.31 -10.64 -7.32
CA PRO A 212 20.37 -9.72 -6.93
C PRO A 212 21.23 -9.31 -8.13
N ASP A 213 21.27 -10.15 -9.17
CA ASP A 213 21.93 -9.84 -10.43
C ASP A 213 21.00 -9.05 -11.36
N PRO A 214 21.53 -8.09 -12.14
CA PRO A 214 20.75 -7.43 -13.18
C PRO A 214 20.19 -8.48 -14.16
N PRO A 215 18.88 -8.41 -14.49
CA PRO A 215 18.26 -9.37 -15.39
C PRO A 215 19.01 -9.43 -16.73
N ALA A 216 19.26 -10.63 -17.24
CA ALA A 216 19.74 -10.80 -18.61
C ALA A 216 18.77 -10.12 -19.59
N PRO A 217 19.23 -9.57 -20.72
CA PRO A 217 18.35 -8.94 -21.71
C PRO A 217 17.16 -9.86 -22.07
N GLY A 218 15.93 -9.35 -21.89
CA GLY A 218 14.68 -10.10 -22.14
C GLY A 218 14.14 -10.91 -20.96
N SER A 219 14.85 -11.00 -19.83
CA SER A 219 14.34 -11.67 -18.61
C SER A 219 13.40 -10.80 -17.76
N GLU A 220 13.24 -9.52 -18.11
CA GLU A 220 12.21 -8.65 -17.51
C GLU A 220 10.82 -8.88 -18.13
N GLU A 221 10.72 -9.58 -19.26
CA GLU A 221 9.43 -9.89 -19.87
C GLU A 221 8.65 -10.85 -18.97
N TRP A 222 7.49 -10.40 -18.48
CA TRP A 222 6.57 -11.26 -17.75
C TRP A 222 6.11 -12.43 -18.62
N ARG A 223 6.13 -13.63 -18.05
CA ARG A 223 5.71 -14.88 -18.70
C ARG A 223 4.75 -15.61 -17.77
N PRO A 224 3.64 -16.16 -18.30
CA PRO A 224 2.75 -16.96 -17.49
C PRO A 224 3.46 -18.22 -16.98
N ASP A 225 3.34 -18.49 -15.68
CA ASP A 225 3.85 -19.68 -14.99
C ASP A 225 2.75 -20.24 -14.07
N GLY A 226 2.07 -21.28 -14.55
CA GLY A 226 0.99 -21.96 -13.83
C GLY A 226 -0.26 -21.09 -13.59
N PRO A 227 -1.34 -21.70 -13.07
CA PRO A 227 -2.54 -20.97 -12.71
C PRO A 227 -2.28 -20.00 -11.56
N PHE A 228 -2.95 -18.84 -11.57
CA PHE A 228 -2.95 -17.93 -10.43
C PHE A 228 -4.25 -18.10 -9.64
N ASP A 229 -4.13 -18.47 -8.37
CA ASP A 229 -5.25 -18.63 -7.46
C ASP A 229 -5.35 -17.42 -6.53
N TRP A 230 -6.43 -16.64 -6.69
CA TRP A 230 -6.71 -15.50 -5.82
C TRP A 230 -7.05 -15.88 -4.39
N ASN A 231 -7.33 -17.16 -4.09
CA ASN A 231 -7.52 -17.62 -2.71
C ASN A 231 -6.22 -18.06 -2.04
N TYR A 232 -5.15 -18.28 -2.80
CA TYR A 232 -3.92 -18.84 -2.26
C TYR A 232 -3.23 -17.89 -1.29
N VAL A 233 -3.09 -18.33 -0.04
CA VAL A 233 -2.29 -17.67 0.99
C VAL A 233 -0.86 -18.20 0.96
N ARG A 234 0.08 -17.31 0.67
CA ARG A 234 1.52 -17.57 0.66
C ARG A 234 2.07 -17.61 2.07
N ASP A 235 2.95 -18.57 2.30
CA ASP A 235 3.67 -18.78 3.54
C ASP A 235 5.13 -18.31 3.51
N ASP A 236 5.66 -17.97 2.32
CA ASP A 236 7.03 -17.49 2.10
C ASP A 236 7.11 -15.96 1.97
N LEU A 237 6.62 -15.22 2.98
CA LEU A 237 6.53 -13.74 2.96
C LEU A 237 7.89 -13.02 3.14
N GLN A 238 8.97 -13.54 2.55
CA GLN A 238 10.32 -12.98 2.64
C GLN A 238 10.59 -11.94 1.55
N GLY A 239 11.61 -11.10 1.72
CA GLY A 239 12.04 -10.16 0.69
C GLY A 239 11.01 -9.07 0.40
N ASN A 240 10.52 -8.95 -0.84
CA ASN A 240 9.52 -7.95 -1.21
C ASN A 240 8.09 -8.50 -1.21
N LYS A 241 7.88 -9.72 -0.70
CA LYS A 241 6.62 -10.46 -0.82
C LYS A 241 5.56 -10.15 0.25
N PHE A 242 5.79 -9.17 1.13
CA PHE A 242 4.92 -8.87 2.27
C PHE A 242 3.48 -8.49 1.91
N VAL A 243 3.22 -8.12 0.65
CA VAL A 243 1.91 -7.73 0.13
C VAL A 243 1.29 -8.80 -0.79
N GLU A 244 1.95 -9.96 -0.99
CA GLU A 244 1.46 -10.96 -1.95
C GLU A 244 0.15 -11.65 -1.53
N ASN A 245 -0.24 -11.53 -0.26
CA ASN A 245 -1.52 -12.05 0.24
C ASN A 245 -2.70 -11.06 0.10
N GLU A 246 -2.51 -9.93 -0.58
CA GLU A 246 -3.57 -8.93 -0.78
C GLU A 246 -4.75 -9.48 -1.60
N ALA A 247 -4.49 -10.27 -2.64
CA ALA A 247 -5.54 -10.89 -3.46
C ALA A 247 -6.45 -11.83 -2.63
N ALA A 248 -5.83 -12.64 -1.76
CA ALA A 248 -6.54 -13.56 -0.88
C ALA A 248 -7.42 -12.83 0.14
N HIS A 249 -6.94 -11.71 0.67
CA HIS A 249 -7.72 -10.82 1.54
C HIS A 249 -8.90 -10.17 0.79
N LEU A 250 -8.70 -9.68 -0.44
CA LEU A 250 -9.80 -9.14 -1.24
C LEU A 250 -10.88 -10.18 -1.52
N ASN A 251 -10.50 -11.44 -1.78
CA ASN A 251 -11.48 -12.52 -1.94
C ASN A 251 -12.18 -12.89 -0.62
N PHE A 252 -11.52 -12.75 0.53
CA PHE A 252 -12.18 -12.89 1.83
C PHE A 252 -13.28 -11.84 2.01
N LEU A 253 -12.97 -10.56 1.72
CA LEU A 253 -13.95 -9.47 1.79
C LEU A 253 -15.12 -9.63 0.81
N ASP A 254 -14.93 -10.37 -0.29
CA ASP A 254 -15.97 -10.75 -1.26
C ASP A 254 -16.67 -12.07 -0.92
N GLY A 255 -16.39 -12.67 0.23
CA GLY A 255 -16.95 -13.97 0.66
C GLY A 255 -16.50 -15.19 -0.16
N LYS A 256 -15.48 -15.03 -1.01
CA LYS A 256 -14.91 -16.07 -1.90
C LYS A 256 -13.75 -16.86 -1.29
N ASN A 257 -13.17 -16.35 -0.21
CA ASN A 257 -12.11 -17.00 0.55
C ASN A 257 -12.39 -17.03 2.07
N PRO A 258 -13.41 -17.79 2.52
CA PRO A 258 -13.83 -17.78 3.93
C PRO A 258 -12.77 -18.33 4.89
N ASP A 259 -11.87 -19.21 4.41
CA ASP A 259 -10.82 -19.85 5.23
C ASP A 259 -9.57 -18.96 5.38
N TRP A 260 -9.52 -17.82 4.67
CA TRP A 260 -8.38 -16.89 4.67
C TRP A 260 -7.90 -16.46 6.07
N PRO A 261 -8.76 -16.12 7.05
CA PRO A 261 -8.28 -15.69 8.37
C PRO A 261 -7.44 -16.76 9.07
N ASP A 262 -7.81 -18.03 8.94
CA ASP A 262 -7.06 -19.14 9.53
C ASP A 262 -5.75 -19.37 8.76
N GLU A 263 -5.81 -19.37 7.43
CA GLU A 263 -4.64 -19.58 6.56
C GLU A 263 -3.59 -18.48 6.74
N ILE A 264 -3.98 -17.21 6.84
CA ILE A 264 -3.04 -16.09 7.03
C ILE A 264 -2.41 -16.12 8.43
N MET A 265 -3.16 -16.54 9.47
CA MET A 265 -2.59 -16.76 10.80
C MET A 265 -1.55 -17.88 10.77
N ASP A 266 -1.85 -19.02 10.15
CA ASP A 266 -0.92 -20.14 10.04
C ASP A 266 0.33 -19.78 9.22
N ALA A 267 0.16 -19.06 8.11
CA ALA A 267 1.27 -18.59 7.27
C ALA A 267 2.19 -17.63 8.04
N THR A 268 1.62 -16.61 8.68
CA THR A 268 2.39 -15.61 9.44
C THR A 268 3.05 -16.22 10.68
N PHE A 269 2.39 -17.13 11.39
CA PHE A 269 2.96 -17.84 12.53
C PHE A 269 4.15 -18.72 12.13
N ARG A 270 4.03 -19.50 11.04
CA ARG A 270 5.15 -20.30 10.51
C ARG A 270 6.35 -19.43 10.14
N GLN A 271 6.12 -18.27 9.52
CA GLN A 271 7.21 -17.37 9.13
C GLN A 271 7.89 -16.72 10.35
N VAL A 272 7.13 -16.40 11.40
CA VAL A 272 7.68 -15.95 12.70
C VAL A 272 8.58 -17.04 13.29
N GLN A 273 8.12 -18.30 13.32
CA GLN A 273 8.90 -19.43 13.83
C GLN A 273 10.21 -19.61 13.05
N GLN A 274 10.15 -19.63 11.72
CA GLN A 274 11.34 -19.74 10.86
C GLN A 274 12.34 -18.61 11.10
N ASN A 275 11.86 -17.38 11.30
CA ASN A 275 12.74 -16.22 11.52
C ASN A 275 13.35 -16.24 12.93
N ILE A 276 12.62 -16.70 13.95
CA ILE A 276 13.18 -16.94 15.29
C ILE A 276 14.26 -18.03 15.25
N GLU A 277 14.00 -19.14 14.55
CA GLU A 277 14.98 -20.21 14.36
C GLU A 277 16.25 -19.67 13.69
N ARG A 278 16.09 -18.91 12.60
CA ARG A 278 17.21 -18.26 11.91
C ARG A 278 17.99 -17.31 12.80
N LEU A 279 17.32 -16.45 13.57
CA LEU A 279 17.95 -15.51 14.51
C LEU A 279 18.74 -16.22 15.62
N SER A 280 18.29 -17.40 16.04
CA SER A 280 18.94 -18.19 17.09
C SER A 280 19.97 -19.19 16.56
N GLY A 281 20.04 -19.40 15.25
CA GLY A 281 20.80 -20.45 14.60
C GLY A 281 21.99 -19.96 13.78
N GLU A 282 22.61 -20.90 13.06
CA GLU A 282 23.80 -20.62 12.21
C GLU A 282 23.44 -20.04 10.83
N SER A 283 22.16 -20.00 10.47
CA SER A 283 21.66 -19.46 9.21
C SER A 283 21.42 -17.94 9.24
N PHE A 284 21.78 -17.27 10.34
CA PHE A 284 21.71 -15.82 10.44
C PHE A 284 22.76 -15.16 9.53
N GLU A 285 22.31 -14.30 8.62
CA GLU A 285 23.18 -13.52 7.76
C GLU A 285 23.59 -12.22 8.46
N HIS A 286 24.89 -12.11 8.77
CA HIS A 286 25.47 -10.93 9.43
C HIS A 286 25.71 -9.73 8.50
N GLU A 287 25.49 -9.90 7.19
CA GLU A 287 25.63 -8.80 6.25
C GLU A 287 24.45 -7.83 6.38
N TRP A 288 24.72 -6.54 6.55
CA TRP A 288 23.71 -5.50 6.72
C TRP A 288 23.24 -4.95 5.37
N ARG A 289 22.40 -5.70 4.67
CA ARG A 289 21.66 -5.25 3.49
C ARG A 289 20.17 -5.14 3.81
N SER A 290 19.43 -4.31 3.07
CA SER A 290 17.98 -4.18 3.31
C SER A 290 17.26 -5.52 3.15
N GLN A 291 17.64 -6.32 2.14
CA GLN A 291 17.04 -7.64 1.88
C GLN A 291 17.33 -8.64 3.01
N THR A 292 18.57 -8.67 3.51
CA THR A 292 18.95 -9.59 4.59
C THR A 292 18.28 -9.21 5.91
N MET A 293 18.09 -7.93 6.18
CA MET A 293 17.32 -7.47 7.35
C MET A 293 15.83 -7.84 7.25
N GLN A 294 15.24 -7.72 6.06
CA GLN A 294 13.84 -8.06 5.80
C GLN A 294 13.57 -9.56 5.95
N VAL A 295 14.39 -10.41 5.33
CA VAL A 295 14.27 -11.87 5.35
C VAL A 295 14.34 -12.43 6.78
N GLN A 296 15.06 -11.76 7.68
CA GLN A 296 15.33 -12.22 9.04
C GLN A 296 14.42 -11.57 10.10
N ASN A 297 13.52 -10.66 9.70
CA ASN A 297 12.62 -9.97 10.62
C ASN A 297 11.48 -10.90 11.09
N PRO A 298 11.36 -11.22 12.38
CA PRO A 298 10.31 -12.11 12.88
C PRO A 298 8.95 -11.42 13.01
N ILE A 299 8.83 -10.13 12.70
CA ILE A 299 7.59 -9.37 12.85
C ILE A 299 6.95 -9.15 11.48
N LEU A 300 5.79 -9.78 11.28
CA LEU A 300 4.92 -9.59 10.12
C LEU A 300 3.59 -9.02 10.57
N THR A 301 3.19 -7.89 9.98
CA THR A 301 1.99 -7.17 10.40
C THR A 301 0.90 -7.11 9.34
N ALA A 302 1.13 -7.54 8.10
CA ALA A 302 0.15 -7.47 7.02
C ALA A 302 -1.18 -8.16 7.37
N GLY A 303 -1.14 -9.46 7.70
CA GLY A 303 -2.33 -10.21 8.11
C GLY A 303 -3.01 -9.63 9.35
N LEU A 304 -2.22 -9.16 10.34
CA LEU A 304 -2.76 -8.52 11.54
C LEU A 304 -3.46 -7.19 11.23
N CYS A 305 -2.89 -6.36 10.36
CA CYS A 305 -3.49 -5.10 9.92
C CYS A 305 -4.80 -5.34 9.15
N GLN A 306 -4.81 -6.32 8.24
CA GLN A 306 -6.00 -6.68 7.47
C GLN A 306 -7.10 -7.23 8.40
N MET A 307 -6.80 -8.27 9.19
CA MET A 307 -7.77 -8.89 10.10
C MET A 307 -8.25 -7.92 11.18
N THR A 308 -7.36 -7.24 11.89
CA THR A 308 -7.78 -6.46 13.06
C THR A 308 -8.24 -5.05 12.67
N MET A 309 -7.67 -4.42 11.65
CA MET A 309 -7.93 -3.01 11.36
C MET A 309 -8.72 -2.77 10.06
N GLY A 310 -8.92 -3.78 9.22
CA GLY A 310 -9.52 -3.63 7.90
C GLY A 310 -8.68 -2.70 7.01
N ALA A 311 -7.35 -2.79 7.14
CA ALA A 311 -6.40 -1.90 6.50
C ALA A 311 -5.56 -2.68 5.46
N PRO A 312 -5.37 -2.17 4.23
CA PRO A 312 -4.31 -2.68 3.36
C PRO A 312 -2.94 -2.44 4.03
N PHE A 313 -1.94 -3.22 3.63
CA PHE A 313 -0.60 -3.07 4.21
C PHE A 313 -0.01 -1.70 3.81
N PRO A 314 0.53 -0.89 4.73
CA PRO A 314 1.07 0.42 4.38
C PRO A 314 2.22 0.34 3.35
N CYS A 315 2.29 1.32 2.45
CA CYS A 315 3.42 1.43 1.52
C CYS A 315 4.74 1.55 2.32
N PHE A 316 5.68 0.63 2.09
CA PHE A 316 6.91 0.52 2.89
C PHE A 316 7.80 1.79 2.88
N ASN A 317 7.64 2.68 1.89
CA ASN A 317 8.45 3.87 1.67
C ASN A 317 7.79 5.17 2.15
N GLY A 318 6.79 5.11 3.03
CA GLY A 318 6.17 6.29 3.66
C GLY A 318 4.66 6.26 3.76
N GLY A 319 4.02 5.13 3.43
CA GLY A 319 2.57 4.97 3.45
C GLY A 319 1.96 5.15 4.83
N LEU A 320 0.74 5.69 4.84
CA LEU A 320 -0.07 5.81 6.03
C LEU A 320 -0.73 4.46 6.36
N VAL A 321 -1.15 4.31 7.62
CA VAL A 321 -2.05 3.21 7.98
C VAL A 321 -3.47 3.70 7.71
N CYS A 322 -4.01 3.39 6.54
CA CYS A 322 -5.41 3.67 6.19
C CYS A 322 -6.31 2.54 6.68
N ALA A 323 -6.72 2.62 7.94
CA ALA A 323 -7.52 1.59 8.59
C ALA A 323 -9.01 1.93 8.64
N ARG A 324 -9.86 0.90 8.65
CA ARG A 324 -11.27 1.08 8.98
C ARG A 324 -11.48 1.31 10.47
N VAL A 325 -10.79 0.54 11.31
CA VAL A 325 -10.90 0.63 12.78
C VAL A 325 -9.55 0.56 13.47
N ARG A 326 -9.47 1.14 14.68
CA ARG A 326 -8.31 1.05 15.58
C ARG A 326 -8.78 0.85 17.03
N TYR A 327 -7.97 0.15 17.83
CA TYR A 327 -8.35 -0.22 19.19
C TYR A 327 -7.52 0.48 20.27
N PHE A 328 -8.15 0.65 21.43
CA PHE A 328 -7.48 1.08 22.65
C PHE A 328 -7.98 0.28 23.86
N ASP A 329 -7.07 0.08 24.81
CA ASP A 329 -7.34 -0.49 26.13
C ASP A 329 -7.60 0.68 27.10
N PRO A 330 -8.86 0.96 27.46
CA PRO A 330 -9.20 2.07 28.34
C PRO A 330 -8.82 1.82 29.80
N ASP A 331 -8.63 0.55 30.20
CA ASP A 331 -8.27 0.17 31.57
C ASP A 331 -6.80 0.46 31.83
N GLN A 332 -5.95 0.11 30.87
CA GLN A 332 -4.50 0.36 30.93
C GLN A 332 -4.09 1.69 30.27
N LYS A 333 -5.03 2.40 29.63
CA LYS A 333 -4.80 3.64 28.88
C LYS A 333 -3.66 3.51 27.86
N ARG A 334 -3.72 2.48 27.01
CA ARG A 334 -2.73 2.24 25.95
C ARG A 334 -3.39 1.96 24.59
N PRO A 335 -2.69 2.21 23.47
CA PRO A 335 -3.13 1.76 22.16
C PRO A 335 -3.10 0.22 22.05
N GLY A 336 -3.92 -0.29 21.15
CA GLY A 336 -4.03 -1.71 20.84
C GLY A 336 -5.16 -2.42 21.60
N LEU A 337 -5.38 -3.68 21.24
CA LEU A 337 -6.36 -4.54 21.91
C LEU A 337 -5.98 -4.77 23.37
N PRO A 338 -6.95 -4.80 24.31
CA PRO A 338 -6.73 -5.26 25.67
C PRO A 338 -6.23 -6.72 25.70
N PRO A 339 -5.61 -7.17 26.82
CA PRO A 339 -5.30 -8.58 26.99
C PRO A 339 -6.56 -9.44 26.79
N ASP A 340 -6.37 -10.63 26.21
CA ASP A 340 -7.44 -11.60 25.95
C ASP A 340 -8.53 -11.13 24.97
N VAL A 341 -8.35 -9.99 24.28
CA VAL A 341 -9.30 -9.55 23.25
C VAL A 341 -8.74 -9.84 21.86
N ALA A 342 -9.50 -10.57 21.06
CA ALA A 342 -9.26 -10.76 19.62
C ALA A 342 -10.28 -9.97 18.81
N ALA A 343 -9.88 -9.58 17.59
CA ALA A 343 -10.72 -8.80 16.67
C ALA A 343 -10.55 -9.30 15.24
N LEU A 344 -11.66 -9.36 14.48
CA LEU A 344 -11.68 -9.65 13.05
C LEU A 344 -12.67 -8.72 12.35
N VAL A 345 -12.19 -7.94 11.39
CA VAL A 345 -13.02 -7.22 10.43
C VAL A 345 -13.48 -8.23 9.39
N GLU A 346 -14.78 -8.48 9.35
CA GLU A 346 -15.38 -9.50 8.47
C GLU A 346 -15.81 -8.90 7.12
N GLU A 347 -16.44 -7.72 7.16
CA GLU A 347 -17.02 -7.08 5.97
C GLU A 347 -16.71 -5.58 5.98
N LEU A 348 -16.45 -5.04 4.78
CA LEU A 348 -16.22 -3.61 4.54
C LEU A 348 -17.11 -3.13 3.40
N GLU A 349 -17.97 -2.16 3.69
CA GLU A 349 -18.82 -1.46 2.72
C GLU A 349 -18.69 0.06 2.90
N GLY A 350 -19.20 0.84 1.95
CA GLY A 350 -19.15 2.31 2.00
C GLY A 350 -19.73 2.93 3.26
N GLU A 351 -20.83 2.38 3.77
CA GLU A 351 -21.55 2.90 4.94
C GLU A 351 -21.62 1.91 6.12
N ARG A 352 -20.96 0.74 6.01
CA ARG A 352 -21.07 -0.35 6.98
C ARG A 352 -19.73 -1.06 7.17
N THR A 353 -19.44 -1.42 8.41
CA THR A 353 -18.31 -2.26 8.81
C THR A 353 -18.85 -3.38 9.68
N VAL A 354 -18.45 -4.62 9.42
CA VAL A 354 -18.74 -5.74 10.32
C VAL A 354 -17.48 -6.11 11.07
N LEU A 355 -17.57 -6.13 12.40
CA LEU A 355 -16.47 -6.39 13.31
C LEU A 355 -16.85 -7.48 14.31
N GLN A 356 -16.09 -8.55 14.35
CA GLN A 356 -16.14 -9.57 15.39
C GLN A 356 -15.14 -9.23 16.50
N LEU A 357 -15.62 -9.23 17.75
CA LEU A 357 -14.78 -9.13 18.94
C LEU A 357 -14.98 -10.37 19.81
N VAL A 358 -13.90 -10.87 20.39
CA VAL A 358 -13.93 -12.03 21.29
C VAL A 358 -13.10 -11.74 22.52
N ASN A 359 -13.67 -11.98 23.71
CA ASN A 359 -12.94 -12.08 24.96
C ASN A 359 -12.58 -13.54 25.23
N THR A 360 -11.31 -13.89 25.11
CA THR A 360 -10.79 -15.25 25.32
C THR A 360 -10.57 -15.57 26.80
N SER A 361 -10.71 -14.60 27.71
CA SER A 361 -10.65 -14.85 29.15
C SER A 361 -11.92 -15.54 29.64
N GLY A 362 -11.75 -16.66 30.36
CA GLY A 362 -12.86 -17.37 31.01
C GLY A 362 -13.32 -16.77 32.34
N PHE A 363 -12.65 -15.72 32.84
CA PHE A 363 -12.86 -15.20 34.19
C PHE A 363 -13.01 -13.69 34.27
N GLU A 364 -12.36 -12.95 33.38
CA GLU A 364 -12.29 -11.49 33.44
C GLU A 364 -13.17 -10.87 32.35
N SER A 365 -13.95 -9.85 32.71
CA SER A 365 -14.55 -8.96 31.72
C SER A 365 -13.46 -8.07 31.10
N ARG A 366 -13.63 -7.72 29.82
CA ARG A 366 -12.71 -6.83 29.10
C ARG A 366 -13.46 -5.64 28.53
N ARG A 367 -12.86 -4.45 28.63
CA ARG A 367 -13.32 -3.24 27.95
C ARG A 367 -12.39 -2.91 26.80
N VAL A 368 -12.94 -2.64 25.62
CA VAL A 368 -12.18 -2.20 24.45
C VAL A 368 -12.84 -0.96 23.86
N VAL A 369 -12.03 0.03 23.49
CA VAL A 369 -12.51 1.16 22.68
C VAL A 369 -12.24 0.86 21.22
N VAL A 370 -13.28 0.97 20.39
CA VAL A 370 -13.21 0.88 18.93
C VAL A 370 -13.28 2.30 18.38
N GLN A 371 -12.25 2.72 17.65
CA GLN A 371 -12.14 4.01 16.98
C GLN A 371 -12.32 3.85 15.48
N GLY A 372 -13.03 4.78 14.84
CA GLY A 372 -13.18 4.83 13.39
C GLY A 372 -11.97 5.47 12.73
N GLY A 373 -11.23 4.70 11.94
CA GLY A 373 -10.00 5.16 11.32
C GLY A 373 -8.77 5.07 12.23
N ALA A 374 -7.58 5.03 11.62
CA ALA A 374 -6.31 5.01 12.36
C ALA A 374 -6.05 6.31 13.12
N TYR A 375 -6.62 7.41 12.61
CA TYR A 375 -6.45 8.79 13.06
C TYR A 375 -7.78 9.43 13.49
N ARG A 376 -8.81 8.63 13.82
CA ARG A 376 -10.16 9.10 14.21
C ARG A 376 -10.86 9.93 13.12
N GLU A 377 -10.48 9.72 11.87
CA GLU A 377 -10.96 10.44 10.70
C GLU A 377 -12.34 9.94 10.23
N HIS A 378 -12.74 8.72 10.62
CA HIS A 378 -14.08 8.20 10.35
C HIS A 378 -15.05 8.54 11.48
N GLU A 379 -16.34 8.50 11.17
CA GLU A 379 -17.41 8.63 12.16
C GLU A 379 -18.33 7.42 12.14
N PHE A 380 -18.69 6.93 13.32
CA PHE A 380 -19.71 5.91 13.50
C PHE A 380 -21.07 6.54 13.74
N THR A 381 -22.08 6.05 13.04
CA THR A 381 -23.47 6.52 13.16
C THR A 381 -24.24 5.68 14.17
N GLU A 382 -24.20 4.36 14.02
CA GLU A 382 -24.87 3.38 14.86
C GLU A 382 -24.06 2.09 14.98
N VAL A 383 -24.32 1.32 16.04
CA VAL A 383 -23.77 -0.03 16.23
C VAL A 383 -24.92 -0.96 16.57
N LYS A 384 -24.97 -2.12 15.91
CA LYS A 384 -25.96 -3.19 16.15
C LYS A 384 -25.25 -4.46 16.60
N TRP A 385 -25.85 -5.18 17.54
CA TRP A 385 -25.36 -6.48 18.02
C TRP A 385 -26.55 -7.35 18.45
N GLY A 386 -26.74 -8.50 17.79
CA GLY A 386 -27.96 -9.29 17.99
C GLY A 386 -29.23 -8.49 17.67
N ASP A 387 -30.17 -8.43 18.61
CA ASP A 387 -31.41 -7.65 18.49
C ASP A 387 -31.28 -6.22 19.05
N GLU A 388 -30.11 -5.86 19.57
CA GLU A 388 -29.81 -4.57 20.19
C GLU A 388 -29.20 -3.60 19.18
N GLN A 389 -29.44 -2.30 19.40
CA GLN A 389 -28.80 -1.24 18.63
C GLN A 389 -28.60 0.01 19.47
N GLN A 390 -27.53 0.74 19.19
CA GLN A 390 -27.22 2.00 19.83
C GLN A 390 -26.70 3.02 18.83
N ARG A 391 -27.24 4.23 18.91
CA ARG A 391 -26.74 5.39 18.17
C ARG A 391 -25.43 5.88 18.80
N VAL A 392 -24.43 6.17 17.97
CA VAL A 392 -23.10 6.62 18.41
C VAL A 392 -22.86 8.08 18.03
N ASP A 393 -23.04 8.44 16.77
CA ASP A 393 -22.71 9.77 16.20
C ASP A 393 -21.34 10.31 16.66
N GLY A 394 -20.29 9.49 16.55
CA GLY A 394 -19.00 9.79 17.16
C GLY A 394 -17.81 9.08 16.51
N GLY A 395 -16.59 9.52 16.82
CA GLY A 395 -15.37 8.92 16.26
C GLY A 395 -14.94 7.60 16.91
N TRP A 396 -15.62 7.17 17.98
CA TRP A 396 -15.34 5.93 18.70
C TRP A 396 -16.52 5.54 19.61
N PHE A 397 -16.55 4.29 20.04
CA PHE A 397 -17.41 3.77 21.11
C PHE A 397 -16.65 2.74 21.95
N ALA A 398 -17.15 2.43 23.15
CA ALA A 398 -16.59 1.39 24.02
C ALA A 398 -17.48 0.15 24.02
N VAL A 399 -16.85 -1.02 24.09
CA VAL A 399 -17.50 -2.33 24.20
C VAL A 399 -17.04 -2.99 25.49
N GLU A 400 -17.99 -3.48 26.28
CA GLU A 400 -17.72 -4.32 27.44
C GLU A 400 -18.06 -5.77 27.09
N LEU A 401 -17.06 -6.64 27.13
CA LEU A 401 -17.17 -8.06 26.85
C LEU A 401 -17.12 -8.84 28.15
N SER A 402 -18.19 -9.58 28.45
CA SER A 402 -18.20 -10.55 29.56
C SER A 402 -17.15 -11.65 29.34
N PRO A 403 -16.79 -12.41 30.39
CA PRO A 403 -15.90 -13.57 30.22
C PRO A 403 -16.43 -14.54 29.16
N ALA A 404 -15.54 -15.05 28.30
CA ALA A 404 -15.83 -15.95 27.19
C ALA A 404 -16.90 -15.45 26.20
N ALA A 405 -17.18 -14.14 26.18
CA ALA A 405 -18.16 -13.56 25.29
C ALA A 405 -17.57 -13.28 23.91
N SER A 406 -18.44 -13.36 22.90
CA SER A 406 -18.17 -12.85 21.56
C SER A 406 -19.28 -11.90 21.14
N ALA A 407 -18.94 -10.91 20.31
CA ALA A 407 -19.86 -9.94 19.79
C ALA A 407 -19.56 -9.69 18.31
N ARG A 408 -20.56 -9.95 17.46
CA ARG A 408 -20.56 -9.51 16.07
C ARG A 408 -21.25 -8.16 15.99
N LEU A 409 -20.51 -7.13 15.61
CA LEU A 409 -20.97 -5.75 15.56
C LEU A 409 -21.18 -5.33 14.11
N GLU A 410 -22.37 -4.83 13.79
CA GLU A 410 -22.61 -4.11 12.53
C GLU A 410 -22.57 -2.61 12.80
N ILE A 411 -21.60 -1.93 12.22
CA ILE A 411 -21.25 -0.55 12.55
C ILE A 411 -21.53 0.34 11.33
N GLY A 412 -22.53 1.22 11.46
CA GLY A 412 -22.75 2.27 10.49
C GLY A 412 -21.57 3.25 10.48
N THR A 413 -20.98 3.49 9.32
CA THR A 413 -19.70 4.20 9.18
C THR A 413 -19.79 5.30 8.12
N ARG A 414 -19.20 6.47 8.39
CA ARG A 414 -18.90 7.50 7.41
C ARG A 414 -17.39 7.70 7.33
N CYS A 415 -16.81 7.35 6.20
CA CYS A 415 -15.36 7.34 6.02
C CYS A 415 -14.83 8.76 5.77
N THR A 416 -13.72 9.09 6.44
CA THR A 416 -12.92 10.31 6.20
C THR A 416 -13.75 11.59 6.22
N VAL A 417 -14.52 11.80 7.29
CA VAL A 417 -15.39 12.99 7.48
C VAL A 417 -14.91 13.91 8.60
N ARG A 418 -13.92 13.49 9.40
CA ARG A 418 -13.40 14.23 10.56
C ARG A 418 -11.96 14.69 10.30
N GLU A 419 -11.52 15.68 11.07
CA GLU A 419 -10.09 16.05 11.10
C GLU A 419 -9.28 14.90 11.73
N PRO A 420 -8.17 14.46 11.09
CA PRO A 420 -7.32 13.40 11.63
C PRO A 420 -6.57 13.87 12.88
N THR A 421 -6.35 12.96 13.81
CA THR A 421 -5.73 13.26 15.11
C THR A 421 -5.07 12.03 15.72
N TYR A 422 -4.03 12.28 16.52
CA TYR A 422 -3.39 11.27 17.37
C TYR A 422 -3.93 11.24 18.80
N ALA A 423 -4.87 12.10 19.15
CA ALA A 423 -5.45 12.15 20.48
C ALA A 423 -6.10 10.81 20.84
N PHE A 424 -5.80 10.32 22.03
CA PHE A 424 -6.42 9.12 22.54
C PHE A 424 -7.90 9.37 22.89
N PRO A 425 -8.71 8.30 23.04
CA PRO A 425 -10.11 8.43 23.43
C PRO A 425 -10.36 9.10 24.79
N TRP A 426 -9.33 9.18 25.64
CA TRP A 426 -9.39 9.74 27.01
C TRP A 426 -8.66 11.08 27.17
N ASP A 427 -8.15 11.65 26.09
CA ASP A 427 -7.50 12.98 26.10
C ASP A 427 -8.51 14.13 26.02
#